data_AF-A0A0K2WMS1-F1
#
_entry.id   AF-A0A0K2WMS1-F1
#
_cell.length_a   1.000
_cell.length_b   1.000
_cell.length_c   1.000
_cell.angle_alpha   90.00
_cell.angle_beta   90.00
_cell.angle_gamma   90.00
#
_symmetry.space_group_name_H-M   'P 1'
#
loop_
_entity.id
_entity.type
_entity.pdbx_description
1 polymer ?
#
loop_
_entity_poly.entity_id
_entity_poly.type
_entity_poly.pdbx_seq_one_letter_code
_entity_poly.pdbx_strand_id
1 'polypeptide(L)' 'GHTLVWHSQTPGWFFRENYSPDGELVTSGVMDARMEFYIRSVMTHVYDSEYSRCVYAWDVVNE' A
#
# COMPACT_ATOMS: atom_id res chain seq x y z
N GLY A 1 5.98 10.56 -5.76
CA GLY A 1 5.66 9.82 -4.54
C GLY A 1 6.48 8.56 -4.55
N HIS A 2 7.08 8.21 -3.43
CA HIS A 2 7.95 7.04 -3.27
C HIS A 2 7.57 6.38 -1.95
N THR A 3 7.14 5.12 -1.91
CA THR A 3 6.76 4.18 -2.97
C THR A 3 5.46 3.50 -2.52
N LEU A 4 4.72 2.84 -3.42
CA LEU A 4 3.49 2.12 -3.03
C LEU A 4 3.77 0.67 -2.62
N VAL A 5 4.64 -0.03 -3.34
CA VAL A 5 4.96 -1.43 -3.05
C VAL A 5 6.46 -1.59 -2.93
N TRP A 6 6.91 -2.14 -1.80
CA TRP A 6 8.33 -2.44 -1.57
C TRP A 6 8.51 -3.55 -0.54
N HIS A 7 9.51 -4.41 -0.75
CA HIS A 7 9.84 -5.49 0.19
C HIS A 7 10.45 -4.97 1.50
N SER A 8 11.07 -3.79 1.47
CA SER A 8 11.64 -3.13 2.65
C SER A 8 10.68 -2.10 3.22
N GLN A 9 10.83 -1.79 4.51
CA GLN A 9 10.03 -0.79 5.23
C GLN A 9 8.49 -0.99 5.17
N THR A 10 8.03 -2.18 4.79
CA THR A 10 6.63 -2.58 4.85
C THR A 10 6.38 -3.44 6.10
N PRO A 11 5.48 -3.03 7.02
CA PRO A 11 5.23 -3.78 8.24
C PRO A 11 4.73 -5.21 7.97
N GLY A 12 5.36 -6.21 8.57
CA GLY A 12 5.04 -7.62 8.31
C GLY A 12 3.60 -8.03 8.63
N TRP A 13 2.94 -7.34 9.58
CA TRP A 13 1.55 -7.59 9.93
C TRP A 13 0.58 -7.31 8.77
N PHE A 14 0.98 -6.49 7.79
CA PHE A 14 0.17 -6.15 6.63
C PHE A 14 -0.10 -7.36 5.71
N PHE A 15 0.78 -8.36 5.75
CA PHE A 15 0.65 -9.60 4.98
C PHE A 15 -0.04 -10.72 5.77
N ARG A 16 -0.45 -10.44 7.02
CA ARG A 16 -0.92 -11.46 7.95
C ARG A 16 -2.39 -11.32 8.28
N GLU A 17 -3.01 -12.43 8.65
CA GLU A 17 -4.38 -12.47 9.13
C GLU A 17 -4.56 -11.59 10.36
N ASN A 18 -5.74 -10.99 10.49
CA ASN A 18 -6.11 -10.09 11.59
C ASN A 18 -5.17 -8.89 11.81
N TYR A 19 -4.29 -8.59 10.85
CA TYR A 19 -3.27 -7.54 10.98
C TYR A 19 -2.38 -7.74 12.22
N SER A 20 -2.15 -9.00 12.59
CA SER A 20 -1.30 -9.36 13.73
C SER A 20 0.09 -9.76 13.25
N PRO A 21 1.17 -9.37 13.95
CA PRO A 21 2.53 -9.86 13.64
C PRO A 21 2.64 -11.39 13.76
N ASP A 22 1.80 -12.01 14.59
CA ASP A 22 1.81 -13.46 14.86
C ASP A 22 0.79 -14.23 14.01
N GLY A 23 0.01 -13.55 13.16
CA GLY A 23 -1.00 -14.19 12.30
C GLY A 23 -0.38 -14.92 11.11
N GLU A 24 -1.10 -15.89 10.54
CA GLU A 24 -0.67 -16.59 9.31
C GLU A 24 -0.66 -15.65 8.09
N LEU A 25 0.07 -16.01 7.04
CA LEU A 25 0.03 -15.28 5.77
C LEU A 25 -1.37 -15.33 5.15
N VAL A 26 -1.83 -14.20 4.64
CA VAL A 26 -3.12 -14.14 3.93
C VAL A 26 -3.05 -14.81 2.56
N THR A 27 -4.21 -15.17 2.03
CA THR A 27 -4.35 -15.66 0.66
C THR A 27 -4.08 -14.55 -0.37
N SER A 28 -3.78 -14.95 -1.61
CA SER A 28 -3.60 -14.00 -2.72
C SER A 28 -4.80 -13.08 -2.90
N GLY A 29 -6.03 -13.61 -2.88
CA GLY A 29 -7.24 -12.80 -3.05
C GLY A 29 -7.44 -11.76 -1.95
N VAL A 30 -7.04 -12.06 -0.70
CA VAL A 30 -7.05 -11.05 0.38
C VAL A 30 -5.97 -9.99 0.14
N MET A 31 -4.79 -10.40 -0.34
CA MET A 31 -3.70 -9.46 -0.61
C MET A 31 -4.00 -8.56 -1.82
N ASP A 32 -4.65 -9.07 -2.86
CA ASP A 32 -5.12 -8.30 -4.01
C ASP A 32 -6.08 -7.20 -3.54
N ALA A 33 -7.07 -7.55 -2.71
CA ALA A 33 -8.02 -6.60 -2.14
C ALA A 33 -7.34 -5.55 -1.24
N ARG A 34 -6.38 -5.95 -0.41
CA ARG A 34 -5.60 -5.05 0.44
C ARG A 34 -4.75 -4.08 -0.38
N MET A 35 -4.11 -4.57 -1.44
CA MET A 35 -3.26 -3.76 -2.30
C MET A 35 -4.09 -2.74 -3.09
N GLU A 36 -5.22 -3.16 -3.66
CA GLU A 36 -6.16 -2.25 -4.32
C GLU A 36 -6.65 -1.16 -3.36
N PHE A 37 -7.06 -1.55 -2.16
CA PHE A 37 -7.50 -0.61 -1.14
C PHE A 37 -6.39 0.39 -0.78
N TYR A 38 -5.18 -0.09 -0.50
CA TYR A 38 -4.04 0.76 -0.14
C TYR A 38 -3.69 1.77 -1.25
N ILE A 39 -3.52 1.31 -2.49
CA ILE A 39 -3.17 2.18 -3.64
C ILE A 39 -4.27 3.23 -3.84
N ARG A 40 -5.53 2.81 -3.85
CA ARG A 40 -6.66 3.72 -4.02
C ARG A 40 -6.70 4.76 -2.91
N SER A 41 -6.59 4.34 -1.65
CA SER A 41 -6.64 5.26 -0.50
C SER A 41 -5.49 6.27 -0.52
N VAL A 42 -4.25 5.87 -0.82
CA VAL A 42 -3.11 6.79 -0.90
C VAL A 42 -3.28 7.78 -2.05
N MET A 43 -3.65 7.29 -3.24
CA MET A 43 -3.87 8.14 -4.42
C MET A 43 -5.00 9.13 -4.17
N THR A 44 -6.15 8.67 -3.68
CA THR A 44 -7.29 9.54 -3.33
C THR A 44 -6.89 10.57 -2.29
N HIS A 45 -6.18 10.17 -1.22
CA HIS A 45 -5.73 11.11 -0.19
C HIS A 45 -4.87 12.26 -0.76
N VAL A 46 -3.95 11.95 -1.69
CA VAL A 46 -3.08 12.96 -2.30
C VAL A 46 -3.85 13.83 -3.29
N TYR A 47 -4.64 13.22 -4.19
CA TYR A 47 -5.29 13.96 -5.28
C TYR A 47 -6.56 14.71 -4.87
N ASP A 48 -7.17 14.35 -3.73
CA ASP A 48 -8.26 15.13 -3.13
C ASP A 48 -7.74 16.26 -2.21
N SER A 49 -6.43 16.30 -1.93
CA SER A 49 -5.82 17.35 -1.12
C SER A 49 -5.46 18.61 -1.92
N GLU A 50 -5.13 19.68 -1.21
CA GLU A 50 -4.55 20.90 -1.80
C GLU A 50 -3.21 20.65 -2.55
N TYR A 51 -2.56 19.51 -2.30
CA TYR A 51 -1.28 19.11 -2.89
C TYR A 51 -1.42 18.22 -4.14
N SER A 52 -2.62 18.11 -4.73
CA SER A 52 -2.91 17.26 -5.90
C SER A 52 -1.97 17.49 -7.10
N ARG A 53 -1.35 18.67 -7.19
CA ARG A 53 -0.42 19.05 -8.27
C ARG A 53 1.06 18.90 -7.91
N CYS A 54 1.39 18.53 -6.66
CA CYS A 54 2.76 18.45 -6.19
C CYS A 54 3.47 17.17 -6.65
N VAL A 55 2.73 16.11 -6.98
CA VAL A 55 3.30 14.82 -7.37
C VAL A 55 3.16 14.60 -8.87
N TYR A 56 4.29 14.65 -9.58
CA TYR A 56 4.35 14.44 -11.04
C TYR A 56 4.60 12.99 -11.46
N ALA A 57 5.13 12.16 -10.56
CA ALA A 57 5.46 10.75 -10.80
C ALA A 57 5.32 9.94 -9.50
N TRP A 58 5.07 8.64 -9.64
CA TRP A 58 5.01 7.67 -8.53
C TRP A 58 5.88 6.46 -8.82
N ASP A 59 6.68 6.06 -7.85
CA ASP A 59 7.29 4.73 -7.85
C ASP A 59 6.21 3.75 -7.38
N VAL A 60 5.58 3.07 -8.34
CA VAL A 60 4.44 2.17 -8.07
C VAL A 60 4.93 0.87 -7.42
N VAL A 61 6.01 0.30 -7.95
CA VAL A 61 6.69 -0.86 -7.37
C VAL A 61 8.16 -0.50 -7.28
N ASN A 62 8.75 -0.75 -6.12
CA ASN A 62 10.16 -0.56 -5.87
C ASN A 62 10.78 -1.90 -5.51
N GLU A 63 11.85 -2.23 -6.23
CA GLU A 63 12.72 -3.41 -6.03
C GLU A 63 11.97 -4.68 -5.65
#